data_AF-A0A3G2J8U1-F1
#
_entry.id   AF-A0A3G2J8U1-F1
#
_cell.length_a   1.000
_cell.length_b   1.000
_cell.length_c   1.000
_cell.angle_alpha   90.00
_cell.angle_beta   90.00
_cell.angle_gamma   90.00
#
_symmetry.space_group_name_H-M   'P 1'
#
loop_
_entity.id
_entity.type
_entity.pdbx_description
1 polymer ?
#
loop_
_entity_poly.entity_id
_entity_poly.type
_entity_poly.pdbx_seq_one_letter_code
_entity_poly.pdbx_strand_id
1 'polypeptide(L)'
;MTGSGVRIDGNTVRLPGGVAVRFVRTLRLPETGTHPLPPGLGEFPVRRVADYADRVPEEWRARGGVMLPVYLREAMWLSFAGTTEPAALQVGAGKVCAVSGKRWSDRLARRPQNYVVLPRQPWLDGINSGKGTVRQFVAVPLGLGATVEGQVTGEEVWGGIQLQSFPLREDVLAQWRREQERLEQERERTLGAAGGFGGFGVTGGYGAAPPPMVGGAPGAAGPMMAPAPGGAVPPASGGAAPRRAAAMGLGVGGSMRQEVYQDDRPLTDWSEEPAGRVFVHLVTPPEWRRITGEAPPPSPVDRAAYTRAGLPWYDYYDEHAEDLDPTDTLESVKPVGDWLGTDLDPWQPPSPGQITPLKDPQGKTVEDGEW
;
A
#
# COMPACT_ATOMS: atom_id res chain seq x y z
N MET A 1 9.35 1.70 20.91
CA MET A 1 9.66 3.11 20.56
C MET A 1 9.64 3.25 19.05
N THR A 2 8.83 4.15 18.48
CA THR A 2 9.00 4.56 17.08
C THR A 2 10.42 5.11 16.93
N GLY A 3 11.19 4.68 15.92
CA GLY A 3 12.49 5.27 15.64
C GLY A 3 12.34 6.80 15.55
N SER A 4 13.28 7.55 16.10
CA SER A 4 13.26 9.01 16.07
C SER A 4 12.94 9.51 14.66
N GLY A 5 11.84 10.25 14.50
CA GLY A 5 11.49 10.90 13.23
C GLY A 5 10.35 10.29 12.41
N VAL A 6 9.78 9.13 12.77
CA VAL A 6 8.57 8.61 12.10
C VAL A 6 7.34 9.43 12.50
N ARG A 7 6.54 9.86 11.52
CA ARG A 7 5.31 10.64 11.73
C ARG A 7 4.15 10.05 10.95
N ILE A 8 2.92 10.38 11.36
CA ILE A 8 1.71 10.09 10.59
C ILE A 8 1.12 11.42 10.12
N ASP A 9 0.81 11.50 8.83
CA ASP A 9 0.15 12.62 8.15
C ASP A 9 -1.08 12.07 7.42
N GLY A 10 -2.27 12.29 7.97
CA GLY A 10 -3.48 11.57 7.56
C GLY A 10 -3.34 10.05 7.80
N ASN A 11 -3.36 9.26 6.73
CA ASN A 11 -3.03 7.83 6.77
C ASN A 11 -1.62 7.51 6.25
N THR A 12 -0.83 8.53 5.90
CA THR A 12 0.52 8.37 5.36
C THR A 12 1.52 8.22 6.50
N VAL A 13 2.34 7.18 6.42
CA VAL A 13 3.50 7.01 7.30
C VAL A 13 4.69 7.71 6.67
N ARG A 14 5.18 8.75 7.33
CA ARG A 14 6.36 9.53 6.93
C ARG A 14 7.58 8.99 7.68
N LEU A 15 8.59 8.51 6.96
CA LEU A 15 9.88 8.14 7.53
C LEU A 15 10.94 9.19 7.19
N PRO A 16 12.01 9.33 8.01
CA PRO A 16 13.20 10.10 7.66
C PRO A 16 13.75 9.76 6.27
N GLY A 17 14.33 10.75 5.59
CA GLY A 17 14.75 10.64 4.19
C GLY A 17 13.65 10.97 3.17
N GLY A 18 12.63 11.74 3.57
CA GLY A 18 11.54 12.15 2.70
C GLY A 18 10.58 11.03 2.29
N VAL A 19 10.70 9.83 2.87
CA VAL A 19 9.92 8.64 2.48
C VAL A 19 8.47 8.76 2.94
N ALA A 20 7.54 8.55 2.02
CA ALA A 20 6.11 8.42 2.29
C ALA A 20 5.65 7.00 1.97
N VAL A 21 4.90 6.39 2.88
CA VAL A 21 4.28 5.07 2.65
C VAL A 21 2.80 5.15 2.98
N ARG A 22 1.96 4.79 2.02
CA ARG A 22 0.51 4.60 2.21
C ARG A 22 0.15 3.14 2.00
N PHE A 23 -0.74 2.62 2.82
CA PHE A 23 -1.26 1.26 2.70
C PHE A 23 -2.59 1.33 1.96
N VAL A 24 -2.66 0.71 0.80
CA VAL A 24 -3.84 0.78 -0.05
C VAL A 24 -4.53 -0.57 -0.08
N ARG A 25 -5.84 -0.56 0.09
CA ARG A 25 -6.68 -1.76 0.01
C ARG A 25 -6.82 -2.22 -1.42
N THR A 26 -6.90 -3.53 -1.62
CA THR A 26 -7.19 -4.09 -2.94
C THR A 26 -7.88 -5.45 -2.85
N LEU A 27 -8.36 -5.92 -4.00
CA LEU A 27 -8.99 -7.23 -4.16
C LEU A 27 -7.95 -8.32 -3.96
N ARG A 28 -8.28 -9.33 -3.14
CA ARG A 28 -7.48 -10.55 -3.10
C ARG A 28 -7.53 -11.22 -4.48
N LEU A 29 -6.40 -11.59 -5.05
CA LEU A 29 -6.33 -12.29 -6.35
C LEU A 29 -6.43 -13.82 -6.17
N PRO A 30 -6.94 -14.56 -7.18
CA PRO A 30 -6.85 -16.02 -7.21
C PRO A 30 -5.40 -16.50 -7.12
N GLU A 31 -5.21 -17.69 -6.56
CA GLU A 31 -3.87 -18.20 -6.24
C GLU A 31 -3.20 -18.92 -7.42
N THR A 32 -3.98 -19.27 -8.43
CA THR A 32 -3.54 -19.96 -9.64
C THR A 32 -3.47 -19.01 -10.83
N GLY A 33 -2.31 -18.96 -11.47
CA GLY A 33 -2.04 -18.11 -12.64
C GLY A 33 -1.43 -16.76 -12.27
N THR A 34 -1.16 -15.97 -13.30
CA THR A 34 -0.67 -14.59 -13.18
C THR A 34 -1.76 -13.65 -13.66
N HIS A 35 -2.09 -12.65 -12.85
CA HIS A 35 -3.22 -11.76 -13.06
C HIS A 35 -2.76 -10.32 -13.34
N PRO A 36 -3.59 -9.50 -14.02
CA PRO A 36 -3.41 -8.05 -14.04
C PRO A 36 -3.44 -7.45 -12.63
N LEU A 37 -2.81 -6.30 -12.46
CA LEU A 37 -2.81 -5.55 -11.21
C LEU A 37 -4.25 -5.12 -10.85
N PRO A 38 -4.69 -5.39 -9.62
CA PRO A 38 -6.00 -4.98 -9.17
C PRO A 38 -6.02 -3.47 -8.83
N PRO A 39 -7.19 -2.82 -8.85
CA PRO A 39 -7.33 -1.42 -8.43
C PRO A 39 -6.99 -1.18 -6.96
N GLY A 40 -6.69 0.07 -6.62
CA GLY A 40 -6.79 0.55 -5.25
C GLY A 40 -8.26 0.78 -4.85
N LEU A 41 -8.66 0.28 -3.68
CA LEU A 41 -10.00 0.43 -3.10
C LEU A 41 -9.98 1.39 -1.90
N GLY A 42 -9.07 2.34 -1.92
CA GLY A 42 -8.86 3.35 -0.89
C GLY A 42 -7.82 2.95 0.17
N GLU A 43 -7.36 3.95 0.92
CA GLU A 43 -6.32 3.78 1.94
C GLU A 43 -6.85 3.08 3.18
N PHE A 44 -5.99 2.31 3.86
CA PHE A 44 -6.27 1.85 5.21
C PHE A 44 -6.09 3.01 6.21
N PRO A 45 -6.96 3.14 7.22
CA PRO A 45 -6.72 4.08 8.30
C PRO A 45 -5.51 3.62 9.12
N VAL A 46 -4.60 4.54 9.40
CA VAL A 46 -3.40 4.26 10.21
C VAL A 46 -3.47 5.04 11.52
N ARG A 47 -3.15 4.38 12.63
CA ARG A 47 -3.11 5.00 13.97
C ARG A 47 -1.81 4.67 14.68
N ARG A 48 -1.28 5.62 15.47
CA ARG A 48 -0.12 5.35 16.32
C ARG A 48 -0.55 4.45 17.47
N VAL A 49 0.26 3.44 17.76
CA VAL A 49 0.05 2.57 18.93
C VAL A 49 0.09 3.38 20.24
N ALA A 50 0.94 4.40 20.30
CA ALA A 50 1.11 5.26 21.47
C ALA A 50 -0.18 6.01 21.86
N ASP A 51 -1.03 6.36 20.89
CA ASP A 51 -2.29 7.09 21.13
C ASP A 51 -3.35 6.19 21.82
N TYR A 52 -3.10 4.88 21.89
CA TYR A 52 -3.98 3.86 22.46
C TYR A 52 -3.26 2.98 23.49
N ALA A 53 -2.22 3.51 24.12
CA ALA A 53 -1.29 2.73 24.95
C ALA A 53 -1.99 1.87 25.99
N ASP A 54 -3.07 2.35 26.62
CA ASP A 54 -3.88 1.68 27.64
C ASP A 54 -4.75 0.54 27.10
N ARG A 55 -5.06 0.52 25.80
CA ARG A 55 -5.98 -0.45 25.15
C ARG A 55 -5.28 -1.50 24.27
N VAL A 56 -4.05 -1.22 23.84
CA VAL A 56 -3.21 -2.14 23.07
C VAL A 56 -2.53 -3.18 23.96
N PRO A 57 -2.16 -4.37 23.43
CA PRO A 57 -1.34 -5.34 24.14
C PRO A 57 -0.02 -4.76 24.64
N GLU A 58 0.48 -5.26 25.77
CA GLU A 58 1.73 -4.79 26.39
C GLU A 58 2.93 -4.89 25.42
N GLU A 59 3.01 -5.99 24.67
CA GLU A 59 4.03 -6.21 23.65
C GLU A 59 4.05 -5.11 22.59
N TRP A 60 2.87 -4.61 22.19
CA TRP A 60 2.75 -3.54 21.22
C TRP A 60 3.15 -2.21 21.83
N ARG A 61 2.81 -1.96 23.08
CA ARG A 61 3.24 -0.75 23.81
C ARG A 61 4.76 -0.68 23.90
N ALA A 62 5.42 -1.79 24.24
CA ALA A 62 6.87 -1.89 24.30
C ALA A 62 7.52 -1.67 22.91
N ARG A 63 6.99 -2.34 21.88
CA ARG A 63 7.49 -2.23 20.51
C ARG A 63 7.24 -0.84 19.91
N GLY A 64 6.06 -0.28 20.13
CA GLY A 64 5.54 0.92 19.47
C GLY A 64 5.14 0.66 18.03
N GLY A 65 5.15 1.72 17.22
CA GLY A 65 4.79 1.67 15.80
C GLY A 65 3.39 2.19 15.53
N VAL A 66 2.82 1.71 14.44
CA VAL A 66 1.48 2.07 13.96
C VAL A 66 0.64 0.80 13.79
N MET A 67 -0.68 0.95 13.68
CA MET A 67 -1.60 -0.15 13.43
C MET A 67 -2.62 0.24 12.38
N LEU A 68 -3.11 -0.76 11.64
CA LEU A 68 -4.18 -0.61 10.65
C LEU A 68 -5.10 -1.86 10.64
N PRO A 69 -6.41 -1.69 10.34
CA PRO A 69 -7.36 -2.80 10.30
C PRO A 69 -7.32 -3.52 8.96
N VAL A 70 -7.31 -4.85 8.94
CA VAL A 70 -7.40 -5.64 7.68
C VAL A 70 -8.43 -6.75 7.83
N TYR A 71 -9.35 -6.87 6.87
CA TYR A 71 -10.22 -8.04 6.79
C TYR A 71 -9.45 -9.22 6.15
N LEU A 72 -9.73 -10.45 6.57
CA LEU A 72 -9.05 -11.66 6.03
C LEU A 72 -9.28 -11.90 4.53
N ARG A 73 -10.31 -11.27 3.96
CA ARG A 73 -10.63 -11.32 2.53
C ARG A 73 -9.95 -10.21 1.72
N GLU A 74 -9.26 -9.29 2.38
CA GLU A 74 -8.60 -8.17 1.73
C GLU A 74 -7.13 -8.50 1.49
N ALA A 75 -6.61 -7.83 0.47
CA ALA A 75 -5.20 -7.71 0.25
C ALA A 75 -4.79 -6.24 0.27
N MET A 76 -3.49 -5.99 0.27
CA MET A 76 -2.96 -4.64 0.27
C MET A 76 -1.76 -4.49 -0.66
N TRP A 77 -1.51 -3.24 -1.03
CA TRP A 77 -0.27 -2.81 -1.66
C TRP A 77 0.26 -1.54 -0.99
N LEU A 78 1.54 -1.24 -1.20
CA LEU A 78 2.22 -0.09 -0.62
C LEU A 78 2.45 0.97 -1.69
N SER A 79 1.87 2.16 -1.53
CA SER A 79 2.15 3.32 -2.37
C SER A 79 3.33 4.10 -1.77
N PHE A 80 4.28 4.50 -2.61
CA PHE A 80 5.41 5.34 -2.24
C PHE A 80 5.30 6.78 -2.77
N ALA A 81 4.16 7.10 -3.39
CA ALA A 81 3.87 8.44 -3.88
C ALA A 81 3.92 9.47 -2.75
N GLY A 82 4.44 10.66 -3.07
CA GLY A 82 4.75 11.70 -2.08
C GLY A 82 6.10 11.54 -1.38
N THR A 83 6.93 10.56 -1.80
CA THR A 83 8.34 10.51 -1.42
C THR A 83 9.12 11.62 -2.12
N THR A 84 9.80 12.48 -1.36
CA THR A 84 10.40 13.73 -1.88
C THR A 84 11.90 13.64 -2.13
N GLU A 85 12.57 12.64 -1.57
CA GLU A 85 14.03 12.47 -1.69
C GLU A 85 14.37 11.00 -1.94
N PRO A 86 15.54 10.71 -2.56
CA PRO A 86 15.94 9.33 -2.78
C PRO A 86 16.23 8.60 -1.47
N ALA A 87 15.70 7.38 -1.37
CA ALA A 87 15.92 6.51 -0.23
C ALA A 87 15.81 5.03 -0.64
N ALA A 88 16.61 4.19 0.01
CA ALA A 88 16.40 2.75 0.02
C ALA A 88 15.42 2.39 1.14
N LEU A 89 14.27 1.80 0.78
CA LEU A 89 13.25 1.36 1.74
C LEU A 89 13.25 -0.17 1.84
N GLN A 90 13.55 -0.70 3.01
CA GLN A 90 13.35 -2.12 3.29
C GLN A 90 11.90 -2.36 3.72
N VAL A 91 11.28 -3.39 3.14
CA VAL A 91 9.94 -3.86 3.48
C VAL A 91 10.02 -5.29 3.98
N GLY A 92 9.50 -5.54 5.18
CA GLY A 92 9.53 -6.83 5.85
C GLY A 92 8.14 -7.38 6.12
N ALA A 93 7.93 -8.67 5.84
CA ALA A 93 6.76 -9.45 6.25
C ALA A 93 7.16 -10.31 7.45
N GLY A 94 6.78 -9.88 8.67
CA GLY A 94 7.44 -10.39 9.88
C GLY A 94 8.95 -10.15 9.81
N LYS A 95 9.77 -11.10 10.24
CA LYS A 95 11.24 -11.07 10.11
C LYS A 95 11.78 -11.65 8.80
N VAL A 96 11.05 -11.50 7.70
CA VAL A 96 11.51 -11.86 6.35
C VAL A 96 11.43 -10.64 5.45
N CYS A 97 12.49 -10.38 4.68
CA CYS A 97 12.49 -9.29 3.69
C CYS A 97 11.60 -9.65 2.51
N ALA A 98 10.64 -8.78 2.17
CA ALA A 98 9.71 -8.98 1.06
C ALA A 98 10.36 -8.87 -0.33
N VAL A 99 11.58 -8.32 -0.41
CA VAL A 99 12.34 -8.17 -1.65
C VAL A 99 13.32 -9.33 -1.87
N SER A 100 14.08 -9.70 -0.83
CA SER A 100 15.17 -10.69 -0.95
C SER A 100 14.82 -12.09 -0.44
N GLY A 101 13.73 -12.25 0.30
CA GLY A 101 13.38 -13.51 0.97
C GLY A 101 14.28 -13.91 2.13
N LYS A 102 15.35 -13.15 2.39
CA LYS A 102 16.28 -13.44 3.48
C LYS A 102 15.67 -13.01 4.81
N ARG A 103 16.22 -13.57 5.89
CA ARG A 103 15.93 -13.12 7.25
C ARG A 103 16.18 -11.61 7.36
N TRP A 104 15.30 -10.94 8.09
CA TRP A 104 15.34 -9.50 8.30
C TRP A 104 16.69 -9.05 8.88
N SER A 105 17.21 -7.95 8.34
CA SER A 105 18.48 -7.34 8.70
C SER A 105 18.26 -5.86 8.99
N ASP A 106 19.16 -5.26 9.77
CA ASP A 106 19.26 -3.81 9.99
C ASP A 106 20.23 -3.13 9.02
N ARG A 107 20.70 -3.87 8.00
CA ARG A 107 21.61 -3.40 6.95
C ARG A 107 21.03 -3.60 5.56
N LEU A 108 21.38 -2.70 4.66
CA LEU A 108 21.16 -2.89 3.23
C LEU A 108 22.11 -3.96 2.68
N ALA A 109 21.62 -4.73 1.72
CA ALA A 109 22.41 -5.66 0.92
C ALA A 109 21.99 -5.50 -0.54
N ARG A 110 22.95 -5.64 -1.47
CA ARG A 110 22.72 -5.61 -2.92
C ARG A 110 22.69 -6.98 -3.58
N ARG A 111 23.20 -8.02 -2.90
CA ARG A 111 23.30 -9.40 -3.44
C ARG A 111 22.92 -10.44 -2.38
N PRO A 112 21.65 -10.90 -2.37
CA PRO A 112 20.52 -10.33 -3.10
C PRO A 112 20.14 -8.93 -2.59
N GLN A 113 19.54 -8.09 -3.44
CA GLN A 113 19.03 -6.77 -3.03
C GLN A 113 17.89 -6.92 -2.03
N ASN A 114 17.88 -6.14 -0.94
CA ASN A 114 16.90 -6.28 0.14
C ASN A 114 16.03 -5.03 0.41
N TYR A 115 15.91 -4.14 -0.58
CA TYR A 115 15.16 -2.87 -0.51
C TYR A 115 14.56 -2.51 -1.86
N VAL A 116 13.58 -1.60 -1.85
CA VAL A 116 13.09 -0.88 -3.02
C VAL A 116 13.77 0.49 -3.12
N VAL A 117 14.01 0.97 -4.34
CA VAL A 117 14.70 2.24 -4.60
C VAL A 117 13.68 3.35 -4.83
N LEU A 118 13.53 4.26 -3.88
CA LEU A 118 12.58 5.37 -3.97
C LEU A 118 13.25 6.64 -4.52
N PRO A 119 12.49 7.53 -5.19
CA PRO A 119 11.08 7.37 -5.60
C PRO A 119 10.91 6.55 -6.90
N ARG A 120 11.98 5.98 -7.45
CA ARG A 120 11.95 5.28 -8.75
C ARG A 120 11.00 4.07 -8.75
N GLN A 121 10.95 3.32 -7.65
CA GLN A 121 9.87 2.36 -7.39
C GLN A 121 8.66 3.15 -6.86
N PRO A 122 7.56 3.22 -7.62
CA PRO A 122 6.39 4.03 -7.24
C PRO A 122 5.46 3.32 -6.24
N TRP A 123 5.40 1.98 -6.30
CA TRP A 123 4.61 1.15 -5.39
C TRP A 123 5.15 -0.29 -5.32
N LEU A 124 4.61 -1.10 -4.40
CA LEU A 124 4.89 -2.53 -4.22
C LEU A 124 3.62 -3.29 -3.83
N ASP A 125 3.16 -4.21 -4.68
CA ASP A 125 1.91 -4.97 -4.48
C ASP A 125 2.08 -6.25 -3.66
N GLY A 126 3.31 -6.68 -3.49
CA GLY A 126 3.55 -7.99 -2.93
C GLY A 126 5.00 -8.31 -2.65
N ILE A 127 5.20 -9.59 -2.39
CA ILE A 127 6.48 -10.20 -2.12
C ILE A 127 7.09 -10.60 -3.46
N ASN A 128 8.36 -10.26 -3.65
CA ASN A 128 9.09 -10.55 -4.88
C ASN A 128 9.14 -12.07 -5.13
N SER A 129 8.43 -12.54 -6.16
CA SER A 129 8.51 -13.93 -6.63
C SER A 129 9.37 -14.07 -7.89
N GLY A 130 9.95 -12.96 -8.35
CA GLY A 130 10.79 -12.78 -9.53
C GLY A 130 10.13 -13.11 -10.87
N LYS A 131 10.95 -13.07 -11.94
CA LYS A 131 10.50 -13.19 -13.34
C LYS A 131 9.45 -12.12 -13.71
N GLY A 132 9.62 -10.88 -13.26
CA GLY A 132 8.66 -9.80 -13.48
C GLY A 132 7.35 -9.97 -12.71
N THR A 133 7.34 -10.77 -11.64
CA THR A 133 6.13 -11.02 -10.84
C THR A 133 6.33 -10.83 -9.35
N VAL A 134 5.26 -10.39 -8.71
CA VAL A 134 5.12 -10.37 -7.25
C VAL A 134 3.89 -11.18 -6.84
N ARG A 135 3.84 -11.57 -5.56
CA ARG A 135 2.68 -12.23 -4.96
C ARG A 135 2.09 -11.39 -3.85
N GLN A 136 0.78 -11.18 -3.94
CA GLN A 136 0.06 -10.16 -3.19
C GLN A 136 0.26 -10.25 -1.67
N PHE A 137 0.36 -9.11 -0.98
CA PHE A 137 0.31 -9.08 0.48
C PHE A 137 -1.10 -9.39 0.99
N VAL A 138 -1.26 -10.53 1.68
CA VAL A 138 -2.53 -10.92 2.31
C VAL A 138 -2.35 -11.05 3.81
N ALA A 139 -3.21 -10.39 4.59
CA ALA A 139 -3.16 -10.50 6.05
C ALA A 139 -3.76 -11.83 6.51
N VAL A 140 -3.03 -12.54 7.38
CA VAL A 140 -3.47 -13.81 7.96
C VAL A 140 -3.24 -13.84 9.46
N PRO A 141 -4.10 -14.51 10.26
CA PRO A 141 -3.86 -14.67 11.69
C PRO A 141 -2.57 -15.42 11.96
N LEU A 142 -1.83 -15.00 12.99
CA LEU A 142 -0.69 -15.76 13.47
C LEU A 142 -1.14 -17.09 14.11
N GLY A 143 -0.27 -18.10 14.04
CA GLY A 143 -0.48 -19.45 14.57
C GLY A 143 -1.00 -20.46 13.55
N LEU A 144 -1.27 -20.06 12.30
CA LEU A 144 -1.72 -20.96 11.24
C LEU A 144 -0.56 -21.57 10.44
N GLY A 145 0.64 -21.00 10.54
CA GLY A 145 1.79 -21.32 9.68
C GLY A 145 1.65 -20.79 8.25
N ALA A 146 0.67 -19.91 8.00
CA ALA A 146 0.36 -19.38 6.68
C ALA A 146 1.15 -18.11 6.34
N THR A 147 1.73 -17.42 7.34
CA THR A 147 2.55 -16.23 7.07
C THR A 147 3.84 -16.60 6.35
N VAL A 148 4.37 -15.64 5.60
CA VAL A 148 5.71 -15.74 5.00
C VAL A 148 6.77 -15.96 6.08
N GLU A 149 6.62 -15.32 7.23
CA GLU A 149 7.51 -15.52 8.38
C GLU A 149 7.54 -16.99 8.80
N GLY A 150 6.36 -17.59 9.03
CA GLY A 150 6.23 -18.99 9.44
C GLY A 150 6.80 -19.95 8.41
N GLN A 151 6.48 -19.74 7.13
CA GLN A 151 6.90 -20.62 6.05
C GLN A 151 8.40 -20.56 5.76
N VAL A 152 9.02 -19.38 5.87
CA VAL A 152 10.45 -19.20 5.57
C VAL A 152 11.35 -19.49 6.77
N THR A 153 10.91 -19.13 7.98
CA THR A 153 11.76 -19.20 9.18
C THR A 153 11.43 -20.36 10.11
N GLY A 154 10.24 -20.94 9.98
CA GLY A 154 9.67 -21.89 10.94
C GLY A 154 9.08 -21.23 12.19
N GLU A 155 9.17 -19.91 12.31
CA GLU A 155 8.65 -19.12 13.43
C GLU A 155 7.54 -18.17 12.96
N GLU A 156 6.47 -18.05 13.72
CA GLU A 156 5.35 -17.13 13.41
C GLU A 156 5.02 -16.30 14.66
N VAL A 157 5.97 -15.44 15.02
CA VAL A 157 5.99 -14.76 16.33
C VAL A 157 5.77 -13.26 16.19
N TRP A 158 6.25 -12.64 15.11
CA TRP A 158 6.28 -11.19 15.00
C TRP A 158 5.08 -10.66 14.23
N GLY A 159 4.75 -11.30 13.11
CA GLY A 159 3.71 -10.83 12.20
C GLY A 159 3.96 -9.41 11.70
N GLY A 160 2.88 -8.71 11.33
CA GLY A 160 2.94 -7.32 10.89
C GLY A 160 3.82 -7.05 9.67
N ILE A 161 4.08 -5.75 9.46
CA ILE A 161 4.98 -5.24 8.43
C ILE A 161 6.10 -4.44 9.11
N GLN A 162 7.33 -4.60 8.65
CA GLN A 162 8.46 -3.79 9.10
C GLN A 162 8.93 -2.88 7.97
N LEU A 163 9.17 -1.61 8.29
CA LEU A 163 9.70 -0.62 7.35
C LEU A 163 10.96 0.01 7.93
N GLN A 164 12.01 0.11 7.11
CA GLN A 164 13.25 0.84 7.42
C GLN A 164 13.68 1.73 6.26
N SER A 165 13.89 3.01 6.52
CA SER A 165 14.40 3.95 5.51
C SER A 165 15.89 4.21 5.68
N PHE A 166 16.61 4.17 4.56
CA PHE A 166 18.02 4.48 4.44
C PHE A 166 18.15 5.61 3.40
N PRO A 167 18.21 6.87 3.83
CA PRO A 167 18.42 7.99 2.91
C PRO A 167 19.79 7.91 2.25
N LEU A 168 19.98 8.72 1.21
CA LEU A 168 21.32 9.03 0.74
C LEU A 168 22.17 9.63 1.88
N ARG A 169 23.47 9.33 1.86
CA ARG A 169 24.45 10.05 2.67
C ARG A 169 24.40 11.54 2.36
N GLU A 170 24.68 12.35 3.36
CA GLU A 170 24.50 13.81 3.30
C GLU A 170 25.21 14.47 2.12
N ASP A 171 26.45 14.05 1.82
CA ASP A 171 27.23 14.58 0.70
C ASP A 171 26.65 14.21 -0.66
N VAL A 172 26.13 12.98 -0.80
CA VAL A 172 25.47 12.49 -2.01
C VAL A 172 24.09 13.13 -2.19
N LEU A 173 23.33 13.27 -1.10
CA LEU A 173 22.04 13.95 -1.10
C LEU A 173 22.17 15.42 -1.51
N ALA A 174 23.19 16.12 -0.99
CA ALA A 174 23.45 17.51 -1.36
C ALA A 174 23.81 17.65 -2.85
N GLN A 175 24.54 16.69 -3.43
CA GLN A 175 24.80 16.64 -4.87
C GLN A 175 23.52 16.42 -5.67
N TRP A 176 22.69 15.47 -5.25
CA TRP A 176 21.41 15.19 -5.89
C TRP A 176 20.48 16.41 -5.87
N ARG A 177 20.35 17.11 -4.72
CA ARG A 177 19.51 18.32 -4.61
C ARG A 177 19.97 19.43 -5.56
N ARG A 178 21.29 19.70 -5.64
CA ARG A 178 21.84 20.68 -6.60
C ARG A 178 21.55 20.30 -8.05
N GLU A 179 21.61 19.01 -8.37
CA GLU A 179 21.26 18.52 -9.71
C GLU A 179 19.78 18.74 -10.02
N GLN A 180 18.88 18.45 -9.07
CA GLN A 180 17.44 18.70 -9.25
C GLN A 180 17.15 20.20 -9.45
N GLU A 181 17.74 21.07 -8.63
CA GLU A 181 17.60 22.52 -8.77
C GLU A 181 18.07 23.01 -10.15
N ARG A 182 19.18 22.46 -10.67
CA ARG A 182 19.67 22.78 -12.02
C ARG A 182 18.67 22.36 -13.10
N LEU A 183 18.17 21.12 -13.03
CA LEU A 183 17.21 20.59 -14.00
C LEU A 183 15.88 21.35 -13.98
N GLU A 184 15.40 21.75 -12.81
CA GLU A 184 14.22 22.60 -12.66
C GLU A 184 14.43 23.97 -13.30
N GLN A 185 15.56 24.63 -13.04
CA GLN A 185 15.91 25.91 -13.68
C GLN A 185 16.00 25.79 -15.20
N GLU A 186 16.59 24.71 -15.72
CA GLU A 186 16.66 24.44 -17.16
C GLU A 186 15.27 24.24 -17.77
N ARG A 187 14.39 23.49 -17.09
CA ARG A 187 13.01 23.26 -17.50
C ARG A 187 12.20 24.56 -17.50
N GLU A 188 12.32 25.37 -16.47
CA GLU A 188 11.66 26.68 -16.37
C GLU A 188 12.14 27.64 -17.48
N ARG A 189 13.45 27.67 -17.76
CA ARG A 189 14.00 28.46 -18.87
C ARG A 189 13.49 28.00 -20.23
N THR A 190 13.36 26.69 -20.43
CA THR A 190 12.85 26.10 -21.67
C THR A 190 11.36 26.39 -21.87
N LEU A 191 10.55 26.25 -20.81
CA LEU A 191 9.12 26.59 -20.83
C LEU A 191 8.90 28.10 -20.99
N GLY A 192 9.72 28.94 -20.35
CA GLY A 192 9.70 30.39 -20.51
C GLY A 192 10.09 30.85 -21.92
N ALA A 193 11.01 30.14 -22.59
CA ALA A 193 11.37 30.41 -23.98
C ALA A 193 10.26 29.99 -24.97
N ALA A 194 9.54 28.90 -24.69
CA ALA A 194 8.41 28.45 -25.51
C ALA A 194 7.15 29.34 -25.37
N GLY A 195 6.96 30.00 -24.22
CA GLY A 195 5.89 30.98 -24.01
C GLY A 195 6.09 32.33 -24.72
N GLY A 196 7.24 32.57 -25.35
CA GLY A 196 7.59 33.82 -26.04
C GLY A 196 7.14 33.93 -27.49
N PHE A 197 6.65 32.84 -28.11
CA PHE A 197 6.22 32.81 -29.52
C PHE A 197 4.77 32.33 -29.64
N GLY A 198 3.82 33.20 -29.30
CA GLY A 198 2.39 32.89 -29.40
C GLY A 198 1.46 34.11 -29.31
N GLY A 199 1.95 35.29 -29.72
CA GLY A 199 1.14 36.50 -29.81
C GLY A 199 0.63 36.73 -31.22
N PHE A 200 -0.50 36.11 -31.59
CA PHE A 200 -1.39 36.63 -32.64
C PHE A 200 -2.83 36.49 -32.16
N GLY A 201 -3.45 37.64 -31.89
CA GLY A 201 -4.85 37.72 -31.52
C GLY A 201 -5.77 37.33 -32.66
N VAL A 202 -6.86 36.66 -32.32
CA VAL A 202 -8.10 36.73 -33.09
C VAL A 202 -9.24 36.98 -32.11
N THR A 203 -9.85 38.14 -32.32
CA THR A 203 -11.11 38.62 -31.76
C THR A 203 -12.31 37.90 -32.37
N GLY A 204 -13.34 37.64 -31.55
CA GLY A 204 -14.70 37.25 -31.97
C GLY A 204 -15.32 36.41 -30.85
N GLY A 205 -16.33 36.88 -30.09
CA GLY A 205 -17.73 36.95 -30.53
C GLY A 205 -18.22 35.52 -30.80
N TYR A 206 -19.30 34.95 -30.25
CA TYR A 206 -20.69 35.41 -30.14
C TYR A 206 -21.44 34.44 -29.19
N GLY A 207 -22.48 34.95 -28.50
CA GLY A 207 -23.77 34.30 -28.15
C GLY A 207 -23.80 32.87 -27.57
N ALA A 208 -24.63 32.50 -26.61
CA ALA A 208 -25.81 33.12 -26.03
C ALA A 208 -26.15 32.34 -24.75
N ALA A 209 -26.72 33.04 -23.77
CA ALA A 209 -27.26 32.45 -22.56
C ALA A 209 -28.55 31.65 -22.85
N PRO A 210 -28.82 30.53 -22.17
CA PRO A 210 -30.17 29.97 -22.11
C PRO A 210 -31.03 30.70 -21.04
N PRO A 211 -32.36 30.77 -21.24
CA PRO A 211 -33.27 31.61 -20.46
C PRO A 211 -33.68 30.99 -19.10
N PRO A 212 -34.28 31.78 -18.19
CA PRO A 212 -34.83 31.29 -16.93
C PRO A 212 -36.26 30.77 -17.13
N MET A 213 -36.65 29.76 -16.36
CA MET A 213 -38.06 29.37 -16.21
C MET A 213 -38.43 29.39 -14.73
N VAL A 214 -39.43 30.21 -14.43
CA VAL A 214 -40.08 30.40 -13.13
C VAL A 214 -41.48 29.78 -13.20
N GLY A 215 -41.88 29.09 -12.13
CA GLY A 215 -43.25 29.18 -11.63
C GLY A 215 -44.04 27.87 -11.52
N GLY A 216 -44.45 27.54 -10.29
CA GLY A 216 -45.62 26.69 -10.02
C GLY A 216 -45.53 25.83 -8.76
N ALA A 217 -45.89 26.38 -7.60
CA ALA A 217 -46.31 25.63 -6.40
C ALA A 217 -47.86 25.71 -6.29
N PRO A 218 -48.56 25.20 -5.24
CA PRO A 218 -48.17 24.34 -4.11
C PRO A 218 -49.19 23.22 -3.76
N GLY A 219 -48.89 22.43 -2.73
CA GLY A 219 -49.84 21.60 -1.96
C GLY A 219 -49.36 20.16 -1.80
N ALA A 220 -49.47 19.47 -0.68
CA ALA A 220 -50.00 19.74 0.65
C ALA A 220 -49.35 18.75 1.64
N ALA A 221 -49.61 18.95 2.94
CA ALA A 221 -48.91 18.40 4.10
C ALA A 221 -49.19 16.91 4.43
N GLY A 222 -48.30 16.32 5.26
CA GLY A 222 -48.59 15.21 6.19
C GLY A 222 -47.65 13.99 6.12
N PRO A 223 -47.47 13.22 7.21
CA PRO A 223 -46.34 13.47 8.11
C PRO A 223 -45.38 12.29 8.34
N MET A 224 -44.34 12.64 9.09
CA MET A 224 -43.28 11.84 9.71
C MET A 224 -43.80 10.62 10.50
N MET A 225 -43.04 9.53 10.52
CA MET A 225 -43.01 8.61 11.65
C MET A 225 -41.57 8.25 12.02
N ALA A 226 -41.28 8.42 13.30
CA ALA A 226 -40.08 7.99 14.02
C ALA A 226 -40.37 6.62 14.70
N PRO A 227 -39.37 5.98 15.36
CA PRO A 227 -39.23 4.53 15.43
C PRO A 227 -39.85 3.88 16.68
N ALA A 228 -39.86 2.55 16.70
CA ALA A 228 -40.16 1.75 17.90
C ALA A 228 -39.06 0.69 18.16
N PRO A 229 -38.89 0.24 19.43
CA PRO A 229 -37.63 -0.22 19.97
C PRO A 229 -37.60 -1.70 20.38
N GLY A 230 -36.42 -2.19 20.77
CA GLY A 230 -36.30 -3.18 21.83
C GLY A 230 -35.90 -4.60 21.40
N GLY A 231 -34.68 -4.98 21.77
CA GLY A 231 -34.21 -6.36 21.78
C GLY A 231 -32.96 -6.46 22.64
N ALA A 232 -33.14 -6.82 23.91
CA ALA A 232 -32.10 -6.92 24.92
C ALA A 232 -31.09 -8.05 24.62
N VAL A 233 -29.81 -7.80 24.94
CA VAL A 233 -28.74 -8.81 24.93
C VAL A 233 -28.40 -9.14 26.40
N PRO A 234 -28.32 -10.41 26.82
CA PRO A 234 -27.93 -10.76 28.19
C PRO A 234 -26.39 -10.63 28.37
N PRO A 235 -25.90 -10.35 29.59
CA PRO A 235 -24.47 -10.32 29.84
C PRO A 235 -23.98 -11.75 30.13
N ALA A 236 -22.93 -12.19 29.42
CA ALA A 236 -22.16 -13.35 29.82
C ALA A 236 -20.82 -12.87 30.38
N SER A 237 -20.74 -12.85 31.71
CA SER A 237 -19.51 -12.81 32.49
C SER A 237 -18.69 -14.08 32.23
N GLY A 238 -17.41 -13.91 31.92
CA GLY A 238 -16.44 -15.01 31.88
C GLY A 238 -15.04 -14.44 31.71
N GLY A 239 -14.25 -14.46 32.79
CA GLY A 239 -12.84 -14.09 32.75
C GLY A 239 -12.10 -14.99 31.78
N ALA A 240 -11.66 -14.42 30.66
CA ALA A 240 -10.82 -15.12 29.70
C ALA A 240 -9.35 -14.99 30.15
N ALA A 241 -8.66 -16.13 30.18
CA ALA A 241 -7.20 -16.18 30.19
C ALA A 241 -6.62 -15.24 29.12
N PRO A 242 -5.40 -14.70 29.28
CA PRO A 242 -4.85 -13.71 28.37
C PRO A 242 -4.82 -14.31 26.96
N ARG A 243 -5.75 -13.87 26.11
CA ARG A 243 -5.74 -14.17 24.68
C ARG A 243 -4.43 -13.62 24.14
N ARG A 244 -3.59 -14.47 23.55
CA ARG A 244 -2.60 -13.99 22.58
C ARG A 244 -3.40 -13.12 21.61
N ALA A 245 -3.11 -11.82 21.62
CA ALA A 245 -3.91 -10.83 20.91
C ALA A 245 -4.06 -11.25 19.45
N ALA A 246 -5.19 -10.91 18.82
CA ALA A 246 -5.53 -11.21 17.44
C ALA A 246 -4.60 -10.47 16.44
N ALA A 247 -3.30 -10.73 16.56
CA ALA A 247 -2.24 -10.22 15.73
C ALA A 247 -2.23 -11.01 14.42
N MET A 248 -2.00 -10.28 13.33
CA MET A 248 -1.90 -10.85 12.00
C MET A 248 -0.50 -10.62 11.43
N GLY A 249 -0.09 -11.50 10.53
CA GLY A 249 1.09 -11.32 9.70
C GLY A 249 0.71 -11.26 8.22
N LEU A 250 1.73 -11.19 7.37
CA LEU A 250 1.57 -11.23 5.92
C LEU A 250 1.86 -12.64 5.40
N GLY A 251 0.93 -13.20 4.64
CA GLY A 251 1.14 -14.31 3.72
C GLY A 251 1.14 -13.83 2.26
N VAL A 252 1.18 -14.79 1.33
CA VAL A 252 1.15 -14.52 -0.12
C VAL A 252 -0.19 -14.90 -0.74
N GLY A 253 -0.75 -13.99 -1.54
CA GLY A 253 -1.93 -14.22 -2.39
C GLY A 253 -1.55 -14.60 -3.82
N GLY A 254 -2.43 -14.25 -4.76
CA GLY A 254 -2.23 -14.44 -6.19
C GLY A 254 -1.01 -13.72 -6.77
N SER A 255 -0.50 -14.26 -7.88
CA SER A 255 0.63 -13.68 -8.63
C SER A 255 0.13 -12.59 -9.59
N MET A 256 0.92 -11.52 -9.71
CA MET A 256 0.67 -10.42 -10.65
C MET A 256 1.98 -9.92 -11.27
N ARG A 257 1.86 -9.27 -12.43
CA ARG A 257 3.01 -8.67 -13.11
C ARG A 257 3.38 -7.34 -12.46
N GLN A 258 4.58 -7.29 -11.91
CA GLN A 258 5.21 -6.10 -11.36
C GLN A 258 6.70 -6.38 -11.23
N GLU A 259 7.50 -5.41 -11.65
CA GLU A 259 8.94 -5.43 -11.50
C GLU A 259 9.34 -4.73 -10.20
N VAL A 260 10.37 -5.28 -9.56
CA VAL A 260 11.05 -4.68 -8.41
C VAL A 260 12.42 -4.23 -8.87
N TYR A 261 12.65 -2.92 -8.87
CA TYR A 261 13.79 -2.36 -9.58
C TYR A 261 15.14 -2.61 -8.91
N GLN A 262 16.08 -3.12 -9.70
CA GLN A 262 17.48 -3.24 -9.33
C GLN A 262 18.10 -1.86 -9.16
N ASP A 263 18.69 -1.58 -8.01
CA ASP A 263 19.39 -0.34 -7.75
C ASP A 263 20.51 -0.10 -8.79
N ASP A 264 20.65 1.13 -9.24
CA ASP A 264 21.71 1.61 -10.12
C ASP A 264 22.81 2.35 -9.34
N ARG A 265 22.54 2.75 -8.09
CA ARG A 265 23.49 3.44 -7.20
C ARG A 265 24.40 2.48 -6.45
N PRO A 266 25.69 2.79 -6.24
CA PRO A 266 26.53 1.97 -5.37
C PRO A 266 25.97 1.97 -3.95
N LEU A 267 26.09 0.83 -3.24
CA LEU A 267 25.54 0.68 -1.88
C LEU A 267 26.07 1.74 -0.91
N THR A 268 27.28 2.26 -1.16
CA THR A 268 27.97 3.29 -0.39
C THR A 268 27.37 4.68 -0.49
N ASP A 269 26.41 4.90 -1.40
CA ASP A 269 25.65 6.14 -1.51
C ASP A 269 24.57 6.25 -0.43
N TRP A 270 24.07 5.12 0.04
CA TRP A 270 23.06 5.04 1.10
C TRP A 270 23.70 5.14 2.49
N SER A 271 22.92 5.55 3.49
CA SER A 271 23.34 5.49 4.88
C SER A 271 23.61 4.05 5.33
N GLU A 272 24.63 3.85 6.17
CA GLU A 272 24.93 2.51 6.72
C GLU A 272 23.90 2.04 7.75
N GLU A 273 23.32 2.99 8.48
CA GLU A 273 22.28 2.80 9.48
C GLU A 273 20.93 3.29 8.97
N PRO A 274 19.81 2.68 9.39
CA PRO A 274 18.48 3.18 9.06
C PRO A 274 18.24 4.51 9.77
N ALA A 275 17.80 5.53 9.03
CA ALA A 275 17.41 6.81 9.60
C ALA A 275 16.05 6.73 10.31
N GLY A 276 15.19 5.79 9.92
CA GLY A 276 13.92 5.53 10.58
C GLY A 276 13.47 4.09 10.49
N ARG A 277 12.76 3.64 11.53
CA ARG A 277 12.14 2.31 11.61
C ARG A 277 10.73 2.41 12.18
N VAL A 278 9.80 1.71 11.56
CA VAL A 278 8.43 1.57 12.06
C VAL A 278 7.93 0.14 11.88
N PHE A 279 7.23 -0.33 12.91
CA PHE A 279 6.48 -1.58 12.86
C PHE A 279 5.00 -1.25 12.61
N VAL A 280 4.38 -1.97 11.70
CA VAL A 280 2.97 -1.84 11.35
C VAL A 280 2.25 -3.09 11.84
N HIS A 281 1.45 -2.93 12.89
CA HIS A 281 0.61 -3.99 13.42
C HIS A 281 -0.63 -4.14 12.56
N LEU A 282 -0.86 -5.36 12.06
CA LEU A 282 -2.06 -5.72 11.33
C LEU A 282 -3.09 -6.25 12.32
N VAL A 283 -4.28 -5.64 12.35
CA VAL A 283 -5.29 -5.96 13.37
C VAL A 283 -6.61 -6.34 12.72
N THR A 284 -7.33 -7.29 13.31
CA THR A 284 -8.66 -7.67 12.82
C THR A 284 -9.66 -6.53 13.02
N PRO A 285 -10.74 -6.44 12.21
CA PRO A 285 -11.76 -5.39 12.36
C PRO A 285 -12.41 -5.32 13.76
N PRO A 286 -12.74 -6.44 14.44
CA PRO A 286 -13.21 -6.41 15.83
C PRO A 286 -12.16 -5.84 16.80
N GLU A 287 -10.89 -6.19 16.61
CA GLU A 287 -9.80 -5.74 17.46
C GLU A 287 -9.50 -4.25 17.25
N TRP A 288 -9.55 -3.76 16.01
CA TRP A 288 -9.51 -2.34 15.71
C TRP A 288 -10.59 -1.58 16.49
N ARG A 289 -11.84 -2.02 16.39
CA ARG A 289 -12.96 -1.37 17.06
C ARG A 289 -12.81 -1.38 18.58
N ARG A 290 -12.28 -2.48 19.14
CA ARG A 290 -11.98 -2.59 20.58
C ARG A 290 -10.90 -1.59 21.01
N ILE A 291 -9.82 -1.47 20.24
CA ILE A 291 -8.68 -0.62 20.57
C ILE A 291 -8.99 0.86 20.32
N THR A 292 -9.54 1.20 19.15
CA THR A 292 -9.72 2.60 18.74
C THR A 292 -11.08 3.17 19.15
N GLY A 293 -12.13 2.32 19.15
CA GLY A 293 -13.53 2.75 19.22
C GLY A 293 -14.12 3.10 17.85
N GLU A 294 -13.30 3.17 16.80
CA GLU A 294 -13.72 3.51 15.44
C GLU A 294 -14.30 2.28 14.73
N ALA A 295 -15.30 2.49 13.87
CA ALA A 295 -15.70 1.46 12.93
C ALA A 295 -14.60 1.33 11.85
N PRO A 296 -14.06 0.13 11.61
CA PRO A 296 -13.16 -0.07 10.48
C PRO A 296 -13.95 0.21 9.19
N PRO A 297 -13.33 0.81 8.16
CA PRO A 297 -14.06 1.07 6.93
C PRO A 297 -14.55 -0.26 6.34
N PRO A 298 -15.76 -0.28 5.74
CA PRO A 298 -16.32 -1.52 5.23
C PRO A 298 -15.41 -2.07 4.14
N SER A 299 -15.27 -3.40 4.11
CA SER A 299 -14.53 -4.04 3.04
C SER A 299 -15.25 -3.82 1.72
N PRO A 300 -14.63 -3.14 0.75
CA PRO A 300 -15.32 -2.57 -0.40
C PRO A 300 -15.56 -3.60 -1.51
N VAL A 301 -16.41 -4.60 -1.25
CA VAL A 301 -17.02 -5.48 -2.27
C VAL A 301 -16.22 -6.75 -2.60
N ASP A 302 -16.96 -7.81 -2.94
CA ASP A 302 -16.47 -9.07 -3.50
C ASP A 302 -16.01 -8.88 -4.96
N ARG A 303 -14.90 -9.54 -5.32
CA ARG A 303 -14.25 -9.52 -6.63
C ARG A 303 -15.23 -9.69 -7.80
N ALA A 304 -16.20 -10.60 -7.66
CA ALA A 304 -17.14 -10.88 -8.74
C ALA A 304 -18.07 -9.69 -9.01
N ALA A 305 -18.43 -8.92 -7.98
CA ALA A 305 -19.19 -7.69 -8.15
C ALA A 305 -18.34 -6.56 -8.77
N TYR A 306 -17.02 -6.52 -8.52
CA TYR A 306 -16.12 -5.56 -9.18
C TYR A 306 -16.00 -5.81 -10.70
N THR A 307 -15.74 -7.05 -11.12
CA THR A 307 -15.67 -7.39 -12.56
C THR A 307 -17.02 -7.18 -13.25
N ARG A 308 -18.13 -7.60 -12.64
CA ARG A 308 -19.49 -7.36 -13.17
C ARG A 308 -19.84 -5.88 -13.30
N ALA A 309 -19.28 -5.02 -12.45
CA ALA A 309 -19.49 -3.58 -12.51
C ALA A 309 -18.71 -2.89 -13.64
N GLY A 310 -17.88 -3.62 -14.41
CA GLY A 310 -17.16 -3.06 -15.55
C GLY A 310 -15.95 -2.20 -15.17
N LEU A 311 -15.51 -2.25 -13.92
CA LEU A 311 -14.44 -1.39 -13.38
C LEU A 311 -13.04 -1.83 -13.86
N PRO A 312 -12.05 -0.91 -13.92
CA PRO A 312 -10.77 -1.15 -14.57
C PRO A 312 -9.83 -2.05 -13.78
N TRP A 313 -8.98 -2.75 -14.52
CA TRP A 313 -7.81 -3.54 -14.13
C TRP A 313 -6.57 -2.99 -14.82
N TYR A 314 -5.38 -3.32 -14.35
CA TYR A 314 -4.16 -2.68 -14.84
C TYR A 314 -3.12 -3.67 -15.33
N ASP A 315 -2.45 -3.36 -16.44
CA ASP A 315 -1.26 -4.09 -16.89
C ASP A 315 -0.02 -3.19 -16.70
N TYR A 316 1.05 -3.78 -16.18
CA TYR A 316 2.27 -3.06 -15.89
C TYR A 316 3.47 -3.82 -16.44
N TYR A 317 4.26 -3.11 -17.24
CA TYR A 317 5.50 -3.58 -17.82
C TYR A 317 6.39 -2.36 -18.07
N ASP A 318 7.65 -2.40 -17.64
CA ASP A 318 8.63 -1.37 -17.97
C ASP A 318 9.78 -1.98 -18.79
N GLU A 319 9.76 -1.74 -20.09
CA GLU A 319 10.79 -2.25 -21.01
C GLU A 319 12.20 -1.69 -20.75
N HIS A 320 12.32 -0.62 -19.96
CA HIS A 320 13.59 0.06 -19.69
C HIS A 320 14.12 -0.19 -18.28
N ALA A 321 13.37 -0.87 -17.41
CA ALA A 321 13.81 -1.16 -16.06
C ALA A 321 14.49 -2.54 -15.97
N GLU A 322 15.51 -2.63 -15.12
CA GLU A 322 16.09 -3.90 -14.71
C GLU A 322 15.34 -4.44 -13.48
N ASP A 323 14.61 -5.54 -13.66
CA ASP A 323 13.96 -6.29 -12.57
C ASP A 323 14.96 -7.12 -11.77
N LEU A 324 14.68 -7.37 -10.50
CA LEU A 324 15.48 -8.25 -9.67
C LEU A 324 15.20 -9.73 -9.98
N ASP A 325 16.27 -10.54 -9.98
CA ASP A 325 16.16 -11.99 -10.10
C ASP A 325 15.25 -12.60 -8.99
N PRO A 326 14.50 -13.68 -9.29
CA PRO A 326 13.74 -14.43 -8.30
C PRO A 326 14.62 -14.94 -7.17
N THR A 327 14.02 -15.09 -6.00
CA THR A 327 14.65 -15.77 -4.87
C THR A 327 13.96 -17.11 -4.65
N ASP A 328 14.73 -18.20 -4.62
CA ASP A 328 14.19 -19.56 -4.40
C ASP A 328 13.32 -19.64 -3.13
N THR A 329 13.72 -18.86 -2.11
CA THR A 329 13.01 -18.78 -0.84
C THR A 329 11.59 -18.23 -1.00
N LEU A 330 11.41 -17.10 -1.71
CA LEU A 330 10.08 -16.49 -1.89
C LEU A 330 9.24 -17.22 -2.92
N GLU A 331 9.85 -17.82 -3.96
CA GLU A 331 9.13 -18.69 -4.90
C GLU A 331 8.48 -19.89 -4.17
N SER A 332 9.15 -20.44 -3.16
CA SER A 332 8.69 -21.63 -2.43
C SER A 332 7.54 -21.40 -1.43
N VAL A 333 7.17 -20.14 -1.14
CA VAL A 333 6.12 -19.82 -0.16
C VAL A 333 4.76 -20.26 -0.72
N LYS A 334 3.99 -21.04 0.03
CA LYS A 334 2.65 -21.47 -0.36
C LYS A 334 1.62 -20.36 -0.17
N PRO A 335 0.62 -20.26 -1.07
CA PRO A 335 -0.41 -19.26 -0.98
C PRO A 335 -1.36 -19.51 0.19
N VAL A 336 -1.94 -18.44 0.73
CA VAL A 336 -2.74 -18.49 1.95
C VAL A 336 -4.04 -19.29 1.84
N GLY A 337 -4.53 -19.58 0.64
CA GLY A 337 -5.74 -20.35 0.39
C GLY A 337 -5.60 -21.82 0.70
N ASP A 338 -4.37 -22.34 0.76
CA ASP A 338 -4.09 -23.67 1.33
C ASP A 338 -4.58 -23.77 2.80
N TRP A 339 -4.70 -22.64 3.52
CA TRP A 339 -5.20 -22.56 4.89
C TRP A 339 -6.60 -21.96 5.01
N LEU A 340 -6.86 -20.88 4.27
CA LEU A 340 -8.10 -20.12 4.40
C LEU A 340 -9.22 -20.61 3.45
N GLY A 341 -8.90 -21.55 2.57
CA GLY A 341 -9.74 -21.92 1.44
C GLY A 341 -9.62 -20.94 0.28
N THR A 342 -10.09 -21.37 -0.89
CA THR A 342 -10.29 -20.49 -2.05
C THR A 342 -11.47 -19.56 -1.80
N ASP A 343 -11.46 -18.40 -2.45
CA ASP A 343 -12.64 -17.54 -2.48
C ASP A 343 -13.88 -18.34 -2.94
N LEU A 344 -15.02 -18.13 -2.29
CA LEU A 344 -16.24 -18.92 -2.56
C LEU A 344 -16.86 -18.55 -3.91
N ASP A 345 -16.54 -17.36 -4.43
CA ASP A 345 -17.00 -16.89 -5.73
C ASP A 345 -15.99 -17.26 -6.83
N PRO A 346 -16.44 -17.91 -7.93
CA PRO A 346 -15.55 -18.33 -9.02
C PRO A 346 -14.92 -17.11 -9.71
N TRP A 347 -13.62 -17.23 -10.02
CA TRP A 347 -12.88 -16.20 -10.75
C TRP A 347 -13.51 -15.92 -12.12
N GLN A 348 -13.83 -14.65 -12.36
CA GLN A 348 -14.21 -14.14 -13.68
C GLN A 348 -13.07 -13.25 -14.19
N PRO A 349 -12.35 -13.65 -15.25
CA PRO A 349 -11.28 -12.83 -15.79
C PRO A 349 -11.82 -11.49 -16.29
N PRO A 350 -11.08 -10.39 -16.12
CA PRO A 350 -11.46 -9.11 -16.71
C PRO A 350 -11.56 -9.23 -18.23
N SER A 351 -12.52 -8.51 -18.81
CA SER A 351 -12.61 -8.39 -20.27
C SER A 351 -11.42 -7.60 -20.80
N PRO A 352 -10.93 -7.86 -22.04
CA PRO A 352 -9.77 -7.14 -22.59
C PRO A 352 -9.90 -5.61 -22.55
N GLY A 353 -11.11 -5.06 -22.74
CA GLY A 353 -11.38 -3.63 -22.67
C GLY A 353 -11.41 -3.02 -21.26
N GLN A 354 -11.26 -3.82 -20.21
CA GLN A 354 -11.15 -3.35 -18.82
C GLN A 354 -9.69 -3.22 -18.37
N ILE A 355 -8.72 -3.70 -19.15
CA ILE A 355 -7.30 -3.71 -18.78
C ILE A 355 -6.63 -2.44 -19.34
N THR A 356 -6.11 -1.61 -18.45
CA THR A 356 -5.44 -0.35 -18.77
C THR A 356 -3.93 -0.47 -18.55
N PRO A 357 -3.09 -0.22 -19.56
CA PRO A 357 -1.64 -0.16 -19.38
C PRO A 357 -1.23 1.01 -18.47
N LEU A 358 -0.46 0.74 -17.42
CA LEU A 358 0.06 1.77 -16.50
C LEU A 358 1.38 2.41 -16.98
N LYS A 359 1.96 1.90 -18.06
CA LYS A 359 3.09 2.54 -18.76
C LYS A 359 2.81 2.57 -20.26
N ASP A 360 2.83 3.77 -20.83
CA ASP A 360 2.94 3.99 -22.28
C ASP A 360 4.41 3.72 -22.67
N PRO A 361 4.71 3.15 -23.85
CA PRO A 361 6.08 3.17 -24.44
C PRO A 361 6.76 4.56 -24.45
N GLN A 362 6.06 5.64 -24.11
CA GLN A 362 6.58 7.01 -23.94
C GLN A 362 7.01 7.37 -22.50
N GLY A 363 6.94 6.47 -21.52
CA GLY A 363 7.61 6.62 -20.22
C GLY A 363 7.01 7.62 -19.22
N LYS A 364 5.74 8.04 -19.35
CA LYS A 364 5.08 8.87 -18.33
C LYS A 364 4.80 8.06 -17.06
N THR A 365 5.25 8.58 -15.91
CA THR A 365 4.91 8.05 -14.59
C THR A 365 3.43 8.30 -14.32
N VAL A 366 2.66 7.24 -14.04
CA VAL A 366 1.26 7.37 -13.67
C VAL A 366 1.18 7.72 -12.18
N GLU A 367 0.48 8.82 -11.86
CA GLU A 367 0.28 9.31 -10.49
C GLU A 367 -0.91 8.62 -9.81
N ASP A 368 -0.85 8.50 -8.47
CA ASP A 368 -1.86 7.82 -7.66
C ASP A 368 -3.23 8.48 -7.78
N GLY A 369 -4.21 7.73 -8.30
CA GLY A 369 -5.58 8.21 -8.50
C GLY A 369 -5.84 8.98 -9.80
N GLU A 370 -4.83 9.14 -10.68
CA GLU A 370 -5.02 9.61 -12.06
C GLU A 370 -5.06 8.44 -13.06
N TRP A 371 -5.93 7.46 -12.77
CA TRP A 371 -6.27 6.35 -13.65
C TRP A 371 -7.78 6.20 -13.81
#